data_AF-A0A7W1P5Z9-F1
#
_entry.id   AF-A0A7W1P5Z9-F1
#
_cell.length_a   1.000
_cell.length_b   1.000
_cell.length_c   1.000
_cell.angle_alpha   90.00
_cell.angle_beta   90.00
_cell.angle_gamma   90.00
#
_symmetry.space_group_name_H-M   'P 1'
#
loop_
_entity.id
_entity.type
_entity.pdbx_description
1 polymer ?
#
loop_
_entity_poly.entity_id
_entity_poly.type
_entity_poly.pdbx_seq_one_letter_code
_entity_poly.pdbx_strand_id
1 'polypeptide(L)'
;MEKTVAVIGASRNRSKFGNKALRAFEKQGYTVIPINPNVPEVEGHRTYASVTDVPGNIDIATVYVPAHVGLKAMEELATKGVGEVWLNPGADDDEVVARARELGLETIQACSIIGIGESPARY
;
A
#
# COMPACT_ATOMS: atom_id res chain seq x y z
N MET A 1 17.30 -1.52 -10.37
CA MET A 1 16.56 -2.53 -9.58
C MET A 1 15.09 -2.21 -9.68
N GLU A 2 14.27 -3.24 -9.82
CA GLU A 2 12.82 -3.14 -9.71
C GLU A 2 12.46 -2.79 -8.26
N LYS A 3 11.59 -1.79 -8.07
CA LYS A 3 11.14 -1.39 -6.72
C LYS A 3 10.06 -2.35 -6.23
N THR A 4 10.10 -2.67 -4.94
CA THR A 4 9.09 -3.49 -4.26
C THR A 4 8.03 -2.61 -3.64
N VAL A 5 6.76 -2.88 -3.92
CA VAL A 5 5.62 -2.12 -3.38
C VAL A 5 4.66 -3.01 -2.59
N ALA A 6 4.41 -2.62 -1.34
CA ALA A 6 3.37 -3.21 -0.53
C ALA A 6 2.03 -2.49 -0.77
N VAL A 7 1.01 -3.24 -1.18
CA VAL A 7 -0.33 -2.72 -1.41
C VAL A 7 -1.20 -3.06 -0.21
N ILE A 8 -1.33 -2.11 0.71
CA ILE A 8 -2.07 -2.28 1.97
C ILE A 8 -3.56 -2.05 1.72
N GLY A 9 -4.37 -3.07 2.04
CA GLY A 9 -5.78 -3.10 1.65
C GLY A 9 -5.99 -3.70 0.26
N ALA A 10 -5.06 -4.52 -0.23
CA ALA A 10 -5.25 -5.31 -1.44
C ALA A 10 -6.54 -6.14 -1.38
N SER A 11 -7.23 -6.33 -2.50
CA SER A 11 -8.54 -7.00 -2.53
C SER A 11 -8.67 -7.91 -3.74
N ARG A 12 -9.45 -8.99 -3.62
CA ARG A 12 -9.88 -9.80 -4.78
C ARG A 12 -10.97 -9.08 -5.61
N ASN A 13 -11.61 -8.06 -5.05
CA ASN A 13 -12.61 -7.30 -5.77
C ASN A 13 -11.92 -6.27 -6.67
N ARG A 14 -11.98 -6.49 -7.99
CA ARG A 14 -11.33 -5.63 -8.99
C ARG A 14 -11.85 -4.20 -9.04
N SER A 15 -13.03 -3.92 -8.51
CA SER A 15 -13.54 -2.53 -8.42
C SER A 15 -12.90 -1.73 -7.29
N LYS A 16 -12.26 -2.37 -6.31
CA LYS A 16 -11.63 -1.71 -5.16
C LYS A 16 -10.26 -1.16 -5.54
N PHE A 17 -9.93 0.02 -5.01
CA PHE A 17 -8.67 0.71 -5.31
C PHE A 17 -7.42 -0.10 -4.94
N GLY A 18 -7.42 -0.86 -3.84
CA GLY A 18 -6.30 -1.74 -3.52
C GLY A 18 -6.03 -2.80 -4.59
N ASN A 19 -7.04 -3.32 -5.29
CA ASN A 19 -6.83 -4.22 -6.43
C ASN A 19 -6.35 -3.46 -7.67
N LYS A 20 -6.97 -2.31 -7.97
CA LYS A 20 -6.57 -1.46 -9.10
C LYS A 20 -5.10 -1.04 -8.99
N ALA A 21 -4.67 -0.65 -7.79
CA ALA A 21 -3.29 -0.28 -7.52
C ALA A 21 -2.34 -1.45 -7.75
N LEU A 22 -2.65 -2.64 -7.23
CA LEU A 22 -1.82 -3.83 -7.44
C LEU A 22 -1.58 -4.09 -8.92
N ARG A 23 -2.63 -4.10 -9.75
CA ARG A 23 -2.49 -4.27 -11.21
C ARG A 23 -1.75 -3.12 -11.88
N ALA A 24 -1.95 -1.89 -11.42
CA ALA A 24 -1.28 -0.72 -11.99
C ALA A 24 0.22 -0.73 -11.74
N PHE A 25 0.64 -1.01 -10.51
CA PHE A 25 2.04 -1.15 -10.13
C PHE A 25 2.69 -2.35 -10.83
N GLU A 26 2.02 -3.50 -10.88
CA GLU A 26 2.53 -4.67 -11.59
C GLU A 26 2.75 -4.38 -13.08
N LYS A 27 1.80 -3.71 -13.74
CA LYS A 27 1.94 -3.29 -15.14
C LYS A 27 3.11 -2.34 -15.37
N GLN A 28 3.41 -1.47 -14.41
CA GLN A 28 4.57 -0.58 -14.44
C GLN A 28 5.89 -1.31 -14.13
N GLY A 29 5.85 -2.63 -13.89
CA GLY A 29 7.02 -3.46 -13.67
C GLY A 29 7.58 -3.35 -12.25
N TYR A 30 6.73 -3.13 -11.25
CA TYR A 30 7.08 -3.22 -9.84
C TYR A 30 6.83 -4.63 -9.32
N THR A 31 7.63 -5.04 -8.34
CA THR A 31 7.36 -6.25 -7.56
C THR A 31 6.26 -5.92 -6.55
N VAL A 32 5.06 -6.46 -6.75
CA VAL A 32 3.89 -6.16 -5.94
C VAL A 32 3.69 -7.17 -4.82
N ILE A 33 3.39 -6.67 -3.62
CA ILE A 33 3.13 -7.50 -2.43
C ILE A 33 1.77 -7.10 -1.84
N PRO A 34 0.72 -7.94 -1.99
CA PRO A 34 -0.57 -7.64 -1.40
C PRO A 34 -0.58 -7.88 0.11
N ILE A 35 -1.06 -6.88 0.86
CA ILE A 35 -1.26 -6.99 2.31
C ILE A 35 -2.76 -6.99 2.61
N ASN A 36 -3.27 -8.15 3.03
CA ASN A 36 -4.64 -8.34 3.50
C ASN A 36 -4.75 -9.67 4.28
N PRO A 37 -5.06 -9.64 5.59
CA PRO A 37 -5.16 -10.85 6.42
C PRO A 37 -6.37 -11.74 6.09
N ASN A 38 -7.35 -11.24 5.33
CA ASN A 38 -8.64 -11.91 5.13
C ASN A 38 -8.73 -12.70 3.82
N VAL A 39 -7.73 -12.58 2.93
CA VAL A 39 -7.69 -13.30 1.66
C VAL A 39 -6.29 -13.87 1.47
N PRO A 40 -6.12 -15.10 0.98
CA PRO A 40 -4.80 -15.73 0.83
C PRO A 40 -4.04 -15.33 -0.44
N GLU A 41 -4.74 -14.80 -1.44
CA GLU A 41 -4.19 -14.45 -2.75
C GLU A 41 -4.98 -13.31 -3.41
N VAL A 42 -4.28 -12.46 -4.17
CA VAL A 42 -4.86 -11.41 -5.02
C VAL A 42 -4.10 -11.36 -6.36
N GLU A 43 -4.83 -11.47 -7.48
CA GLU A 43 -4.26 -11.49 -8.85
C GLU A 43 -3.08 -12.48 -9.02
N GLY A 44 -3.13 -13.65 -8.35
CA GLY A 44 -2.06 -14.66 -8.42
C GLY A 44 -0.91 -14.45 -7.43
N HIS A 45 -0.89 -13.34 -6.69
CA HIS A 45 0.12 -13.04 -5.68
C HIS A 45 -0.33 -13.47 -4.30
N ARG A 46 0.52 -14.23 -3.60
CA ARG A 46 0.32 -14.58 -2.19
C ARG A 46 0.21 -13.30 -1.35
N THR A 47 -0.77 -13.27 -0.45
CA THR A 47 -0.94 -12.16 0.48
C THR A 47 -0.23 -12.40 1.81
N TYR A 48 0.06 -11.29 2.49
CA TYR A 48 0.55 -11.26 3.86
C TYR A 48 -0.48 -10.58 4.78
N ALA A 49 -0.48 -10.95 6.06
CA ALA A 49 -1.38 -10.36 7.04
C ALA A 49 -0.92 -8.95 7.45
N SER A 50 0.39 -8.76 7.54
CA SER A 50 1.05 -7.48 7.85
C SER A 50 2.27 -7.24 6.95
N VAL A 51 2.68 -5.98 6.82
CA VAL A 51 3.95 -5.60 6.17
C VAL A 51 5.18 -6.15 6.91
N THR A 52 5.08 -6.42 8.21
CA THR A 52 6.20 -7.00 8.98
C THR A 52 6.45 -8.46 8.63
N ASP A 53 5.45 -9.18 8.13
CA ASP A 53 5.55 -10.59 7.73
C ASP A 53 6.25 -10.78 6.37
N VAL A 54 6.41 -9.70 5.62
CA VAL A 54 7.00 -9.72 4.28
C VAL A 54 8.51 -9.94 4.39
N PRO A 55 9.09 -10.99 3.76
CA PRO A 55 10.54 -11.15 3.73
C PRO A 55 11.20 -10.09 2.85
N GLY A 56 12.37 -9.60 3.26
CA GLY A 56 13.11 -8.59 2.51
C GLY A 56 12.62 -7.15 2.73
N ASN A 57 13.07 -6.26 1.83
CA ASN A 57 12.83 -4.82 1.92
C ASN A 57 11.58 -4.42 1.12
N ILE A 58 10.91 -3.37 1.56
CA ILE A 58 9.80 -2.73 0.87
C ILE A 58 10.22 -1.28 0.59
N ASP A 59 10.24 -0.90 -0.69
CA ASP A 59 10.62 0.45 -1.09
C ASP A 59 9.45 1.42 -0.94
N ILE A 60 8.25 0.96 -1.29
CA ILE A 60 7.02 1.77 -1.33
C ILE A 60 5.89 1.04 -0.59
N ALA A 61 5.12 1.77 0.22
CA ALA A 61 3.83 1.31 0.70
C ALA A 61 2.71 2.21 0.15
N THR A 62 1.63 1.60 -0.35
CA THR A 62 0.44 2.33 -0.81
C THR A 62 -0.79 1.86 -0.05
N VAL A 63 -1.45 2.80 0.64
CA VAL A 63 -2.47 2.51 1.65
C VAL A 63 -3.88 2.79 1.12
N TYR A 64 -4.79 1.82 1.30
CA TYR A 64 -6.20 1.88 0.87
C TYR A 64 -7.17 1.35 1.93
N VAL A 65 -6.86 1.54 3.20
CA VAL A 65 -7.64 1.03 4.34
C VAL A 65 -8.23 2.19 5.16
N PRO A 66 -9.32 1.96 5.91
CA PRO A 66 -9.87 2.96 6.81
C PRO A 66 -8.89 3.36 7.93
N ALA A 67 -9.08 4.54 8.52
CA ALA A 67 -8.20 5.13 9.51
C ALA A 67 -7.72 4.19 10.63
N HIS A 68 -8.63 3.47 11.30
CA HIS A 68 -8.26 2.54 12.38
C HIS A 68 -7.28 1.44 11.96
N VAL A 69 -7.33 0.99 10.70
CA VAL A 69 -6.36 0.05 10.15
C VAL A 69 -5.10 0.80 9.70
N GLY A 70 -5.27 2.00 9.12
CA GLY A 70 -4.18 2.87 8.69
C GLY A 70 -3.23 3.23 9.84
N LEU A 71 -3.75 3.56 11.02
CA LEU A 71 -2.96 3.84 12.23
C LEU A 71 -2.04 2.67 12.59
N LYS A 72 -2.58 1.46 12.61
CA LYS A 72 -1.79 0.24 12.85
C LYS A 72 -0.75 0.03 11.74
N ALA A 73 -1.15 0.22 10.48
CA ALA A 73 -0.26 0.08 9.34
C ALA A 73 0.93 1.05 9.42
N MET A 74 0.75 2.28 9.92
CA MET A 74 1.86 3.23 10.09
C MET A 74 2.90 2.71 11.09
N GLU A 75 2.48 2.10 12.19
CA GLU A 75 3.40 1.51 13.17
C GLU A 75 4.19 0.33 12.57
N GLU A 76 3.50 -0.51 11.80
CA GLU A 76 4.12 -1.64 11.12
C GLU A 76 5.11 -1.16 10.04
N LEU A 77 4.78 -0.11 9.29
CA LEU A 77 5.65 0.49 8.27
C LEU A 77 6.89 1.14 8.87
N ALA A 78 6.73 1.86 9.97
CA ALA A 78 7.85 2.46 10.70
C ALA A 78 8.80 1.38 11.25
N THR A 79 8.23 0.31 11.81
CA THR A 79 9.00 -0.86 12.29
C THR A 79 9.76 -1.53 11.15
N LYS A 80 9.13 -1.64 9.97
CA LYS A 80 9.72 -2.27 8.79
C LYS A 80 10.80 -1.40 8.12
N GLY A 81 10.77 -0.08 8.35
CA GLY A 81 11.69 0.88 7.75
C GLY A 81 11.43 1.10 6.27
N VAL A 82 10.15 1.24 5.88
CA VAL A 82 9.77 1.49 4.47
C VAL A 82 10.21 2.89 4.03
N GLY A 83 10.69 3.00 2.78
CA GLY A 83 11.22 4.26 2.24
C GLY A 83 10.14 5.31 1.97
N GLU A 84 9.07 4.96 1.26
CA GLU A 84 8.05 5.90 0.80
C GLU A 84 6.63 5.40 1.11
N VAL A 85 5.77 6.25 1.66
CA VAL A 85 4.39 5.87 2.05
C VAL A 85 3.36 6.75 1.37
N TRP A 86 2.51 6.16 0.53
CA TRP A 86 1.37 6.83 -0.10
C TRP A 86 0.10 6.64 0.71
N LEU A 87 -0.44 7.75 1.20
CA LEU A 87 -1.78 7.83 1.76
C LEU A 87 -2.71 8.28 0.64
N ASN A 88 -3.49 7.34 0.11
CA ASN A 88 -4.38 7.59 -1.02
C ASN A 88 -5.67 8.27 -0.56
N PRO A 89 -6.43 8.91 -1.47
CA PRO A 89 -7.72 9.51 -1.12
C PRO A 89 -8.65 8.52 -0.41
N GLY A 90 -9.09 8.90 0.80
CA GLY A 90 -9.91 8.07 1.69
C GLY A 90 -9.13 7.16 2.64
N ALA A 91 -7.79 7.23 2.62
CA ALA A 91 -6.88 6.61 3.58
C ALA A 91 -5.91 7.65 4.20
N ASP A 92 -6.20 8.93 3.98
CA ASP A 92 -5.43 10.12 4.33
C ASP A 92 -6.07 10.91 5.49
N ASP A 93 -6.84 10.24 6.36
CA ASP A 93 -7.41 10.85 7.57
C ASP A 93 -6.33 11.57 8.41
N ASP A 94 -6.69 12.73 8.98
CA ASP A 94 -5.77 13.60 9.73
C ASP A 94 -5.00 12.86 10.83
N GLU A 95 -5.65 11.91 11.52
CA GLU A 95 -5.02 11.10 12.57
C GLU A 95 -3.96 10.15 12.02
N VAL A 96 -4.16 9.59 10.82
CA VAL A 96 -3.20 8.71 10.16
C VAL A 96 -1.99 9.51 9.70
N VAL A 97 -2.22 10.68 9.09
CA VAL A 97 -1.16 11.60 8.68
C VAL A 97 -0.33 12.07 9.87
N ALA A 98 -0.98 12.48 10.96
CA ALA A 98 -0.32 12.89 12.18
C ALA A 98 0.53 11.75 12.76
N ARG A 99 -0.04 10.54 12.84
CA ARG A 99 0.67 9.37 13.34
C ARG A 99 1.89 9.00 12.48
N ALA A 100 1.75 9.05 11.16
CA ALA A 100 2.86 8.78 10.25
C ALA A 100 4.02 9.77 10.46
N ARG A 101 3.69 11.05 10.66
CA ARG A 101 4.67 12.11 10.94
C ARG A 101 5.38 11.89 12.28
N GLU A 102 4.65 11.53 13.34
CA GLU A 102 5.23 11.21 14.65
C GLU A 102 6.23 10.05 14.58
N LEU A 103 5.94 9.07 13.73
CA LEU A 103 6.78 7.91 13.49
C LEU A 103 7.95 8.19 12.53
N GLY A 104 8.05 9.40 11.98
CA GLY A 104 9.12 9.80 11.07
C GLY A 104 9.00 9.21 9.66
N LEU A 105 7.79 8.80 9.24
CA LEU A 105 7.56 8.27 7.90
C LEU A 105 7.47 9.41 6.87
N GLU A 106 8.13 9.22 5.72
CA GLU A 106 7.97 10.08 4.55
C GLU A 106 6.67 9.75 3.82
N THR A 107 5.66 10.62 3.99
CA THR A 107 4.33 10.41 3.43
C THR A 107 4.03 11.30 2.21
N ILE A 108 3.32 10.73 1.24
CA ILE A 108 2.78 11.41 0.08
C ILE A 108 1.25 11.27 0.11
N GLN A 109 0.55 12.39 0.22
CA GLN A 109 -0.92 12.44 0.22
C GLN A 109 -1.43 12.70 -1.19
N ALA A 110 -1.55 11.64 -1.98
CA ALA A 110 -2.03 11.70 -3.36
C ALA A 110 -2.43 10.30 -3.85
N CYS A 111 -3.07 10.24 -5.02
CA CYS A 111 -3.37 8.95 -5.65
C CYS A 111 -2.08 8.35 -6.24
N SER A 112 -1.60 7.25 -5.66
CA SER A 112 -0.36 6.59 -6.11
C SER A 112 -0.47 6.02 -7.52
N ILE A 113 -1.66 5.57 -7.94
CA ILE A 113 -1.92 5.12 -9.32
C ILE A 113 -1.63 6.24 -10.32
N ILE A 114 -2.07 7.48 -10.02
CA ILE A 114 -1.76 8.65 -10.84
C ILE A 114 -0.28 9.00 -10.71
N GLY A 115 0.28 8.90 -9.50
CA GLY A 115 1.70 9.16 -9.22
C GLY A 115 2.66 8.33 -10.06
N ILE A 116 2.29 7.09 -10.40
CA ILE A 116 3.07 6.21 -11.29
C ILE A 116 2.69 6.35 -12.79
N GLY A 117 1.91 7.36 -13.16
CA GLY A 117 1.52 7.61 -14.56
C GLY A 117 0.40 6.74 -15.10
N GLU A 118 -0.32 6.01 -14.24
CA GLU A 118 -1.49 5.21 -14.61
C GLU A 118 -2.80 5.94 -14.29
N SER A 119 -3.92 5.40 -14.80
CA SER A 119 -5.25 5.91 -14.49
C SER A 119 -6.09 4.83 -13.80
N PRO A 120 -6.70 5.10 -12.64
CA PRO A 120 -7.54 4.12 -11.94
C PRO A 120 -8.80 3.73 -12.72
N ALA A 121 -9.17 4.48 -13.76
CA ALA A 121 -10.29 4.13 -14.65
C ALA A 121 -9.96 2.98 -15.62
N ARG A 122 -8.68 2.63 -15.79
CA ARG A 122 -8.21 1.54 -16.67
C ARG A 122 -8.25 0.16 -16.02
N TYR A 123 -8.54 0.10 -14.71
CA TYR A 123 -8.50 -1.11 -13.88
C TYR A 123 -9.85 -1.34 -13.23
#